data_AF-A0A5M9HHG0-F1
#
_entry.id   AF-A0A5M9HHG0-F1
#
_cell.length_a   1.000
_cell.length_b   1.000
_cell.length_c   1.000
_cell.angle_alpha   90.00
_cell.angle_beta   90.00
_cell.angle_gamma   90.00
#
_symmetry.space_group_name_H-M   'P 1'
#
loop_
_entity.id
_entity.type
_entity.pdbx_description
1 polymer ?
#
loop_
_entity_poly.entity_id
_entity_poly.type
_entity_poly.pdbx_seq_one_letter_code
_entity_poly.pdbx_strand_id
1 'polypeptide(L)'
;MAARRSPIINIITSQLPGQLVAPMFQDFTRRFDEAKRMINRYEFYQPIRQNLDTVEYLLALSVFYNHVIANLDGAEKFYGTVTQNRNIDGISIGSYILNRREVLEIRRLIISYENLLSHFSLTPQIANYERTHELLNRLVRIKNIENERDDQGSNE
;
A
#
# COMPACT_ATOMS: atom_id res chain seq x y z
N MET A 1 -5.79 24.30 21.24
CA MET A 1 -5.60 24.25 19.77
C MET A 1 -5.19 22.85 19.41
N ALA A 2 -6.00 22.11 18.65
CA ALA A 2 -5.62 20.76 18.22
C ALA A 2 -4.42 20.86 17.26
N ALA A 3 -3.33 20.14 17.56
CA ALA A 3 -2.16 20.08 16.69
C ALA A 3 -2.59 19.54 15.32
N ARG A 4 -2.28 20.25 14.23
CA ARG A 4 -2.55 19.78 12.87
C ARG A 4 -1.72 18.53 12.62
N ARG A 5 -2.37 17.36 12.60
CA ARG A 5 -1.74 16.08 12.21
C ARG A 5 -1.18 16.24 10.80
N SER A 6 0.09 15.90 10.60
CA SER A 6 0.65 15.81 9.25
C SER A 6 -0.08 14.69 8.49
N PRO A 7 -0.50 14.90 7.23
CA PRO A 7 -1.06 13.85 6.40
C PRO A 7 -0.12 12.65 6.36
N ILE A 8 -0.63 11.43 6.48
CA ILE A 8 0.22 10.23 6.55
C ILE A 8 1.13 10.09 5.34
N ILE A 9 0.66 10.53 4.17
CA ILE A 9 1.44 10.47 2.93
C ILE A 9 2.77 11.24 3.05
N ASN A 10 2.81 12.34 3.83
CA ASN A 10 4.04 13.11 4.07
C ASN A 10 5.05 12.29 4.88
N ILE A 11 4.58 11.47 5.82
CA ILE A 11 5.43 10.64 6.67
C ILE A 11 6.02 9.51 5.82
N ILE A 12 5.15 8.79 5.08
CA ILE A 12 5.53 7.64 4.26
C ILE A 12 6.47 8.04 3.10
N THR A 13 6.36 9.27 2.60
CA THR A 13 7.20 9.75 1.47
C THR A 13 8.41 10.57 1.91
N SER A 14 8.61 10.80 3.21
CA SER A 14 9.61 11.76 3.72
C SER A 14 11.06 11.49 3.32
N GLN A 15 11.42 10.23 3.08
CA GLN A 15 12.77 9.80 2.69
C GLN A 15 12.87 9.39 1.22
N LEU A 16 11.80 9.60 0.43
CA LEU A 16 11.78 9.22 -0.98
C LEU A 16 12.35 10.33 -1.87
N PRO A 17 12.98 9.97 -3.00
CA PRO A 17 13.37 10.94 -4.02
C PRO A 17 12.16 11.74 -4.52
N GLY A 18 12.34 13.06 -4.72
CA GLY A 18 11.24 13.95 -5.12
C GLY A 18 10.48 13.53 -6.39
N GLN A 19 11.16 12.81 -7.29
CA GLN A 19 10.57 12.25 -8.52
C GLN A 19 9.52 11.16 -8.24
N LEU A 20 9.62 10.44 -7.12
CA LEU A 20 8.62 9.48 -6.66
C LEU A 20 7.56 10.15 -5.78
N VAL A 21 7.96 11.13 -4.98
CA VAL A 21 7.09 11.82 -4.03
C VAL A 21 5.90 12.46 -4.75
N ALA A 22 6.13 13.26 -5.80
CA ALA A 22 5.06 14.02 -6.44
C ALA A 22 3.94 13.13 -7.05
N PRO A 23 4.24 12.09 -7.84
CA PRO A 23 3.22 11.15 -8.33
C PRO A 23 2.44 10.45 -7.22
N MET A 24 3.12 10.03 -6.15
CA MET A 24 2.50 9.37 -5.01
C MET A 24 1.52 10.29 -4.28
N PHE A 25 1.93 11.54 -4.06
CA PHE A 25 1.06 12.55 -3.46
C PHE A 25 -0.18 12.79 -4.29
N GLN A 26 -0.03 12.98 -5.60
CA GLN A 26 -1.17 13.21 -6.50
C GLN A 26 -2.14 12.04 -6.48
N ASP A 27 -1.63 10.80 -6.55
CA ASP A 27 -2.48 9.61 -6.53
C ASP A 27 -3.20 9.46 -5.18
N PHE A 28 -2.48 9.63 -4.06
CA PHE A 28 -3.06 9.59 -2.73
C PHE A 28 -4.15 10.65 -2.55
N THR A 29 -3.87 11.92 -2.85
CA THR A 29 -4.85 13.01 -2.69
C THR A 29 -6.10 12.74 -3.51
N ARG A 30 -5.94 12.37 -4.79
CA ARG A 30 -7.06 12.05 -5.68
C ARG A 30 -7.93 10.92 -5.12
N ARG A 31 -7.30 9.81 -4.70
CA ARG A 31 -8.01 8.64 -4.18
C ARG A 31 -8.65 8.92 -2.82
N PHE A 32 -8.00 9.66 -1.95
CA PHE A 32 -8.57 10.00 -0.64
C PHE A 32 -9.75 10.96 -0.75
N ASP A 33 -9.69 11.94 -1.66
CA ASP A 33 -10.83 12.82 -1.94
C ASP A 33 -12.01 12.05 -2.55
N GLU A 34 -11.74 11.11 -3.44
CA GLU A 34 -12.76 10.18 -3.94
C GLU A 34 -13.37 9.35 -2.81
N ALA A 35 -12.53 8.75 -1.96
CA ALA A 35 -12.99 7.94 -0.84
C ALA A 35 -13.88 8.72 0.14
N LYS A 36 -13.46 9.93 0.53
CA LYS A 36 -14.27 10.82 1.39
C LYS A 36 -15.62 11.12 0.77
N ARG A 37 -15.67 11.41 -0.54
CA ARG A 37 -16.95 11.67 -1.22
C ARG A 37 -17.86 10.45 -1.22
N MET A 38 -17.31 9.26 -1.49
CA MET A 38 -18.08 8.02 -1.52
C MET A 38 -18.62 7.65 -0.13
N ILE A 39 -17.75 7.65 0.88
CA ILE A 39 -18.09 7.30 2.26
C ILE A 39 -19.20 8.22 2.82
N ASN A 40 -19.16 9.51 2.50
CA ASN A 40 -20.16 10.45 3.00
C ASN A 40 -21.47 10.42 2.21
N ARG A 41 -21.47 9.93 0.97
CA ARG A 41 -22.64 9.98 0.08
C ARG A 41 -23.48 8.70 0.11
N TYR A 42 -22.85 7.53 0.20
CA TYR A 42 -23.56 6.27 0.02
C TYR A 42 -23.66 5.49 1.33
N GLU A 43 -24.87 5.04 1.65
CA GLU A 43 -25.17 4.28 2.86
C GLU A 43 -24.37 2.97 2.97
N PHE A 44 -24.07 2.35 1.83
CA PHE A 44 -23.23 1.15 1.76
C PHE A 44 -21.88 1.28 2.50
N TYR A 45 -21.31 2.49 2.57
CA TYR A 45 -20.04 2.75 3.24
C TYR A 45 -20.17 3.21 4.71
N GLN A 46 -21.38 3.24 5.28
CA GLN A 46 -21.59 3.59 6.69
C GLN A 46 -20.72 2.80 7.66
N PRO A 47 -20.48 1.48 7.50
CA PRO A 47 -19.67 0.70 8.45
C PRO A 47 -18.25 1.24 8.64
N ILE A 48 -17.67 1.87 7.63
CA ILE A 48 -16.29 2.40 7.68
C ILE A 48 -16.23 3.92 7.90
N ARG A 49 -17.39 4.59 8.01
CA ARG A 49 -17.47 6.05 8.06
C ARG A 49 -16.80 6.65 9.29
N GLN A 50 -16.89 5.95 10.42
CA GLN A 50 -16.25 6.37 11.67
C GLN A 50 -14.74 6.07 11.70
N ASN A 51 -14.23 5.30 10.74
CA ASN A 51 -12.84 4.86 10.66
C ASN A 51 -12.07 5.55 9.51
N LEU A 52 -12.40 6.82 9.22
CA LEU A 52 -11.80 7.54 8.09
C LEU A 52 -10.26 7.64 8.19
N ASP A 53 -9.72 7.76 9.40
CA ASP A 53 -8.27 7.73 9.65
C ASP A 53 -7.65 6.38 9.23
N THR A 54 -8.30 5.27 9.55
CA THR A 54 -7.87 3.93 9.11
C THR A 54 -7.93 3.81 7.59
N VAL A 55 -8.96 4.36 6.96
CA VAL A 55 -9.06 4.41 5.49
C VAL A 55 -7.92 5.24 4.89
N GLU A 56 -7.57 6.38 5.49
CA GLU A 56 -6.43 7.22 5.10
C GLU A 56 -5.12 6.42 5.16
N TYR A 57 -4.90 5.69 6.25
CA TYR A 57 -3.72 4.86 6.45
C TYR A 57 -3.59 3.74 5.41
N LEU A 58 -4.68 3.00 5.18
CA LEU A 58 -4.69 1.89 4.23
C LEU A 58 -4.52 2.37 2.79
N LEU A 59 -5.10 3.52 2.45
CA LEU A 59 -4.89 4.19 1.16
C LEU A 59 -3.44 4.64 0.97
N ALA A 60 -2.79 5.14 2.02
CA ALA A 60 -1.40 5.58 1.91
C ALA A 60 -0.45 4.38 1.74
N LEU A 61 -0.69 3.29 2.47
CA LEU A 61 0.05 2.04 2.32
C LEU A 61 -0.12 1.45 0.92
N SER A 62 -1.33 1.45 0.36
CA SER A 62 -1.56 0.92 -0.98
C SER A 62 -0.91 1.77 -2.07
N VAL A 63 -0.94 3.09 -1.94
CA VAL A 63 -0.21 3.99 -2.86
C VAL A 63 1.29 3.73 -2.76
N PHE A 64 1.84 3.56 -1.56
CA PHE A 64 3.25 3.19 -1.39
C PHE A 64 3.59 1.86 -2.05
N TYR A 65 2.74 0.85 -1.87
CA TYR A 65 2.92 -0.44 -2.53
C TYR A 65 2.99 -0.31 -4.05
N ASN A 66 2.02 0.39 -4.65
CA ASN A 66 1.91 0.50 -6.10
C ASN A 66 3.07 1.28 -6.74
N HIS A 67 3.56 2.33 -6.08
CA HIS A 67 4.65 3.17 -6.62
C HIS A 67 6.04 2.64 -6.28
N VAL A 68 6.20 1.91 -5.17
CA VAL A 68 7.51 1.48 -4.67
C VAL A 68 7.64 -0.04 -4.70
N ILE A 69 6.87 -0.74 -3.87
CA ILE A 69 7.06 -2.18 -3.63
C ILE A 69 6.83 -3.01 -4.90
N ALA A 70 5.77 -2.72 -5.66
CA ALA A 70 5.45 -3.45 -6.89
C ALA A 70 6.56 -3.30 -7.96
N ASN A 71 7.16 -2.11 -8.07
CA ASN A 71 8.27 -1.86 -8.99
C ASN A 71 9.55 -2.58 -8.55
N LEU A 72 9.83 -2.59 -7.24
CA LEU A 72 10.94 -3.33 -6.65
C LEU A 72 10.80 -4.85 -6.85
N ASP A 73 9.60 -5.39 -6.62
CA ASP A 73 9.27 -6.79 -6.88
C ASP A 73 9.41 -7.14 -8.37
N GLY A 74 8.96 -6.26 -9.26
CA GLY A 74 9.17 -6.39 -10.70
C GLY A 74 10.65 -6.45 -11.08
N ALA A 75 11.50 -5.60 -10.46
CA ALA A 75 12.93 -5.59 -10.70
C ALA A 75 13.63 -6.88 -10.23
N GLU A 76 13.26 -7.41 -9.05
CA GLU A 76 13.80 -8.68 -8.54
C GLU A 76 13.48 -9.85 -9.48
N LYS A 77 12.21 -9.96 -9.89
CA LYS A 77 11.74 -11.00 -10.82
C LYS A 77 12.38 -10.89 -12.20
N PHE A 78 12.51 -9.66 -12.71
CA PHE A 78 13.18 -9.40 -13.98
C PHE A 78 14.65 -9.86 -13.92
N TYR A 79 15.38 -9.50 -12.87
CA TYR A 79 16.75 -9.96 -12.67
C TYR A 79 16.84 -11.50 -12.64
N GLY A 80 15.98 -12.15 -11.84
CA GLY A 80 15.94 -13.61 -11.75
C GLY A 80 15.72 -14.27 -13.11
N THR A 81 14.81 -13.73 -13.91
CA THR A 81 14.49 -14.23 -15.25
C THR A 81 15.66 -14.09 -16.22
N VAL A 82 16.34 -12.93 -16.24
CA VAL A 82 17.43 -12.67 -17.20
C VAL A 82 18.70 -13.45 -16.86
N THR A 83 18.97 -13.66 -15.57
CA THR A 83 20.19 -14.34 -15.08
C THR A 83 20.05 -15.86 -15.02
N GLN A 84 18.84 -16.41 -15.07
CA GLN A 84 18.58 -17.84 -14.84
C GLN A 84 19.37 -18.81 -15.73
N ASN A 85 19.65 -18.39 -16.98
CA ASN A 85 20.29 -19.24 -18.00
C ASN A 85 21.55 -18.61 -18.60
N ARG A 86 22.08 -17.56 -17.97
CA ARG A 86 23.23 -16.82 -18.49
C ARG A 86 24.15 -16.48 -17.34
N ASN A 87 25.46 -16.67 -17.53
CA ASN A 87 26.48 -16.30 -16.56
C ASN A 87 26.67 -14.78 -16.56
N ILE A 88 25.63 -14.05 -16.15
CA ILE A 88 25.55 -12.59 -16.15
C ILE A 88 25.70 -12.10 -14.71
N ASP A 89 26.72 -11.27 -14.47
CA ASP A 89 27.02 -10.74 -13.14
C ASP A 89 26.13 -9.55 -12.73
N GLY A 90 25.44 -8.93 -13.69
CA GLY A 90 24.52 -7.83 -13.44
C GLY A 90 23.85 -7.29 -14.71
N ILE A 91 22.79 -6.52 -14.51
CA ILE A 91 22.03 -5.84 -15.58
C ILE A 91 22.29 -4.35 -15.47
N SER A 92 22.81 -3.74 -16.54
CA SER A 92 23.00 -2.28 -16.61
C SER A 92 21.68 -1.60 -16.99
N ILE A 93 21.25 -0.64 -16.18
CA ILE A 93 20.09 0.21 -16.41
C ILE A 93 20.58 1.66 -16.39
N GLY A 94 20.93 2.19 -17.58
CA GLY A 94 21.67 3.45 -17.66
C GLY A 94 23.01 3.34 -16.92
N SER A 95 23.23 4.20 -15.93
CA SER A 95 24.41 4.19 -15.05
C SER A 95 24.29 3.27 -13.83
N TYR A 96 23.11 2.72 -13.56
CA TYR A 96 22.87 1.81 -12.44
C TYR A 96 23.16 0.37 -12.83
N ILE A 97 23.73 -0.42 -11.92
CA ILE A 97 24.00 -1.85 -12.13
C ILE A 97 23.17 -2.64 -11.13
N LEU A 98 22.14 -3.31 -11.64
CA LEU A 98 21.34 -4.26 -10.88
C LEU A 98 22.08 -5.60 -10.83
N ASN A 99 22.80 -5.85 -9.75
CA ASN A 99 23.53 -7.09 -9.51
C ASN A 99 22.90 -7.90 -8.37
N ARG A 100 23.46 -9.08 -8.08
CA ARG A 100 22.97 -9.95 -7.02
C ARG A 100 22.87 -9.27 -5.65
N ARG A 101 23.81 -8.40 -5.30
CA ARG A 101 23.79 -7.68 -4.00
C ARG A 101 22.62 -6.72 -3.93
N GLU A 102 22.43 -5.91 -4.97
CA GLU A 102 21.31 -4.96 -5.06
C GLU A 102 19.95 -5.69 -4.97
N VAL A 103 19.82 -6.82 -5.67
CA VAL A 103 18.60 -7.64 -5.65
C VAL A 103 18.31 -8.20 -4.26
N LEU A 104 19.33 -8.58 -3.50
CA LEU A 104 19.15 -9.02 -2.11
C LEU A 104 18.65 -7.89 -1.20
N GLU A 105 19.14 -6.66 -1.38
CA GLU A 105 18.63 -5.50 -0.64
C GLU A 105 17.18 -5.19 -1.01
N ILE A 106 16.85 -5.22 -2.31
CA ILE A 106 15.47 -5.10 -2.80
C ILE A 106 14.57 -6.14 -2.14
N ARG A 107 14.98 -7.41 -2.12
CA ARG A 107 14.21 -8.49 -1.53
C ARG A 107 13.99 -8.30 -0.03
N ARG A 108 14.99 -7.81 0.71
CA ARG A 108 14.84 -7.48 2.14
C ARG A 108 13.79 -6.38 2.37
N LEU A 109 13.75 -5.37 1.51
CA LEU A 109 12.75 -4.30 1.59
C LEU A 109 11.33 -4.84 1.35
N ILE A 110 11.16 -5.71 0.34
CA ILE A 110 9.87 -6.36 0.05
C ILE A 110 9.42 -7.19 1.26
N ILE A 111 10.28 -8.04 1.82
CA ILE A 111 9.98 -8.84 3.02
C ILE A 111 9.64 -7.94 4.22
N SER A 112 10.37 -6.85 4.40
CA SER A 112 10.10 -5.91 5.51
C SER A 112 8.72 -5.27 5.39
N TYR A 113 8.31 -4.91 4.16
CA TYR A 113 6.98 -4.40 3.90
C TYR A 113 5.89 -5.45 4.12
N GLU A 114 6.09 -6.69 3.66
CA GLU A 114 5.16 -7.80 3.89
C GLU A 114 5.00 -8.11 5.39
N ASN A 115 6.09 -8.07 6.15
CA ASN A 115 6.07 -8.24 7.60
C ASN A 115 5.31 -7.09 8.29
N LEU A 116 5.49 -5.85 7.83
CA LEU A 116 4.72 -4.70 8.33
C LEU A 116 3.22 -4.92 8.12
N LEU A 117 2.81 -5.35 6.92
CA LEU A 117 1.40 -5.66 6.65
C LEU A 117 0.89 -6.80 7.53
N SER A 118 1.69 -7.86 7.67
CA SER A 118 1.32 -9.04 8.46
C SER A 118 1.15 -8.71 9.94
N HIS A 119 1.90 -7.75 10.49
CA HIS A 119 1.73 -7.25 11.86
C HIS A 119 0.32 -6.67 12.09
N PHE A 120 -0.29 -6.09 11.06
CA PHE A 120 -1.65 -5.59 11.09
C PHE A 120 -2.68 -6.58 10.54
N SER A 121 -2.30 -7.86 10.39
CA SER A 121 -3.13 -8.90 9.76
C SER A 121 -3.59 -8.54 8.34
N LEU A 122 -2.79 -7.73 7.64
CA LEU A 122 -3.01 -7.34 6.26
C LEU A 122 -2.16 -8.19 5.33
N THR A 123 -2.67 -8.44 4.13
CA THR A 123 -1.93 -9.11 3.08
C THR A 123 -1.68 -8.13 1.92
N PRO A 124 -0.61 -8.29 1.12
CA PRO A 124 -0.30 -7.39 0.00
C PRO A 124 -1.45 -7.21 -1.00
N GLN A 125 -2.33 -8.19 -1.10
CA GLN A 125 -3.52 -8.16 -1.95
C GLN A 125 -4.45 -6.98 -1.60
N ILE A 126 -4.46 -6.48 -0.37
CA ILE A 126 -5.28 -5.30 0.00
C ILE A 126 -4.89 -4.07 -0.82
N ALA A 127 -3.60 -3.94 -1.16
CA ALA A 127 -3.07 -2.85 -1.96
C ALA A 127 -3.28 -3.04 -3.48
N ASN A 128 -3.55 -4.28 -3.90
CA ASN A 128 -3.78 -4.61 -5.31
C ASN A 128 -5.23 -4.30 -5.72
N TYR A 129 -5.46 -3.07 -6.14
CA TYR A 129 -6.74 -2.62 -6.69
C TYR A 129 -6.50 -1.50 -7.72
N GLU A 130 -7.40 -1.40 -8.70
CA GLU A 130 -7.29 -0.35 -9.71
C GLU A 130 -8.01 0.92 -9.26
N ARG A 131 -9.26 0.75 -8.81
CA ARG A 131 -10.18 1.84 -8.50
C ARG A 131 -10.41 1.98 -7.01
N THR A 132 -10.54 3.22 -6.51
CA THR A 132 -10.71 3.51 -5.08
C THR A 132 -11.87 2.74 -4.45
N HIS A 133 -12.99 2.59 -5.16
CA HIS A 133 -14.15 1.87 -4.67
C HIS A 133 -13.88 0.38 -4.39
N GLU A 134 -12.94 -0.26 -5.11
CA GLU A 134 -12.60 -1.67 -4.88
C GLU A 134 -11.95 -1.86 -3.51
N LEU A 135 -11.05 -0.95 -3.12
CA LEU A 135 -10.50 -0.92 -1.77
C LEU A 135 -11.62 -0.70 -0.76
N LEU A 136 -12.46 0.31 -0.93
CA LEU A 136 -13.53 0.62 0.02
C LEU A 136 -14.51 -0.56 0.19
N ASN A 137 -14.86 -1.25 -0.89
CA ASN A 137 -15.71 -2.43 -0.84
C ASN A 137 -15.07 -3.56 -0.02
N ARG A 138 -13.75 -3.76 -0.14
CA ARG A 138 -13.02 -4.72 0.70
C ARG A 138 -13.05 -4.30 2.17
N LEU A 139 -12.84 -3.02 2.47
CA LEU A 139 -12.88 -2.51 3.84
C LEU A 139 -14.26 -2.66 4.48
N VAL A 140 -15.34 -2.35 3.74
CA VAL A 140 -16.71 -2.56 4.22
C VAL A 140 -16.97 -4.04 4.52
N ARG A 141 -16.55 -4.95 3.63
CA ARG A 141 -16.70 -6.39 3.85
C ARG A 141 -15.96 -6.85 5.12
N ILE A 142 -14.73 -6.41 5.30
CA ILE A 142 -13.92 -6.73 6.49
C ILE A 142 -14.61 -6.19 7.75
N LYS A 143 -15.07 -4.93 7.73
CA LYS A 143 -15.71 -4.30 8.89
C LYS A 143 -17.04 -4.94 9.25
N ASN A 144 -17.83 -5.37 8.27
CA ASN A 144 -19.08 -6.10 8.53
C ASN A 144 -18.82 -7.46 9.19
N ILE A 145 -17.80 -8.21 8.73
CA ILE A 145 -17.41 -9.49 9.34
C ILE A 145 -16.95 -9.28 10.79
N GLU A 146 -16.23 -8.18 11.07
CA GLU A 146 -15.82 -7.81 12.42
C GLU A 146 -17.04 -7.54 13.32
N ASN A 147 -17.97 -6.69 12.86
CA ASN A 147 -19.18 -6.37 13.60
C ASN A 147 -20.06 -7.61 13.88
N GLU A 148 -20.20 -8.52 12.90
CA GLU A 148 -20.95 -9.78 13.07
C GLU A 148 -20.34 -10.71 14.13
N ARG A 149 -19.02 -10.66 14.33
CA ARG A 149 -18.33 -11.44 15.37
C ARG A 149 -18.53 -10.82 16.75
N ASP A 150 -18.50 -9.49 16.84
CA ASP A 150 -18.71 -8.76 18.09
C ASP A 150 -20.15 -8.95 18.61
N ASP A 151 -21.13 -9.00 17.71
CA ASP A 151 -22.54 -9.25 18.06
C ASP A 151 -22.79 -10.69 18.57
N GLN A 152 -22.00 -11.67 18.11
CA GLN A 152 -22.09 -13.07 18.57
C GLN A 152 -21.41 -13.29 19.94
N GLY A 153 -20.35 -12.54 20.25
CA GLY A 153 -19.65 -12.61 21.53
C GLY A 153 -20.32 -11.85 22.69
N SER A 154 -21.38 -11.09 22.42
CA SER A 154 -22.11 -10.29 23.42
C SER A 154 -23.34 -10.99 24.01
N ASN A 155 -23.62 -12.24 23.59
CA ASN A 155 -24.75 -13.07 24.05
C ASN A 155 -24.32 -14.25 24.96
N GLU A 156 -23.09 -14.24 25.48
CA GLU A 156 -22.61 -15.12 26.56
C GLU A 156 -22.35 -14.34 27.85
#